data_AF-A0A369QRH9-F1
#
_entry.id   AF-A0A369QRH9-F1
#
_cell.length_a   1.000
_cell.length_b   1.000
_cell.length_c   1.000
_cell.angle_alpha   90.00
_cell.angle_beta   90.00
_cell.angle_gamma   90.00
#
_symmetry.space_group_name_H-M   'P 1'
#
loop_
_entity.id
_entity.type
_entity.pdbx_description
1 polymer ?
#
loop_
_entity_poly.entity_id
_entity_poly.type
_entity_poly.pdbx_seq_one_letter_code
_entity_poly.pdbx_strand_id
1 'polypeptide(L)'
;MKNNLVFRLVLLVSLIMAFYLGVSAAPVTRTNSSAAKTRKIVLIAGEKSHDAGFHEYIKTVRLLKTMLDQSNVKGIKTEIYLHGWPQNPATLDDADLILFTSDGRDGDLYSEVPFMTPERMPVMEKQIKRGCGLALIHFSTFAPDSIGKKILEWGGGYYDWQDDTGKRNWYSAIKTLDGTINLPASSHPVVNGVKPFKLKDEFYYNIRFREQDSRLKVVAEVPELNGRADKGKATAWAVERTDGGRGFSTTMGHYYANWENPAFRKLMLNGIVWAAKATVPKNGVEAQFYSDQEVTQHLYQKSRKALLFTGNNHPAHPWQETTPLLKAAVEQDSPFWVDVSTNIEDLSQYDLKDYEVLILNYCNWKDSTQLKQKSKTAFTNYLNNGGGLMVIHFADGAFHYSLPEAGNTDWPEYRKIVRRVWDHQSNSAHDNFGKFTVKVTQAPSAITAGIKDFETTDELYFNQKGDEPIKPLLTATSKKTGKEEPLAWVYNYGKGKIFQTLLGHNASSFQAPEMKKMLRNAAVWVAGEDKSKSILK
;
A
#
# COMPACT_ATOMS: atom_id res chain seq x y z
N MET A 1 61.97 14.13 31.66
CA MET A 1 62.85 12.93 31.76
C MET A 1 62.26 12.00 32.82
N LYS A 2 62.08 10.72 32.44
CA LYS A 2 61.85 9.51 33.28
C LYS A 2 60.52 9.33 34.04
N ASN A 3 59.61 8.64 33.34
CA ASN A 3 58.67 7.56 33.69
C ASN A 3 58.60 6.91 35.10
N ASN A 4 57.32 6.55 35.42
CA ASN A 4 56.79 5.33 36.09
C ASN A 4 56.88 5.29 37.64
N LEU A 5 55.90 4.85 38.46
CA LEU A 5 55.09 3.63 38.39
C LEU A 5 54.14 3.50 39.65
N VAL A 6 52.91 2.96 39.46
CA VAL A 6 52.12 1.99 40.30
C VAL A 6 51.52 2.32 41.70
N PHE A 7 50.17 2.45 41.71
CA PHE A 7 49.09 1.60 42.31
C PHE A 7 49.05 1.06 43.77
N ARG A 8 47.81 1.08 44.34
CA ARG A 8 47.14 0.31 45.43
C ARG A 8 47.20 0.89 46.87
N LEU A 9 46.22 0.76 47.79
CA LEU A 9 44.80 0.30 47.84
C LEU A 9 44.32 0.45 49.34
N VAL A 10 43.12 1.01 49.56
CA VAL A 10 42.08 0.72 50.60
C VAL A 10 42.28 0.98 52.13
N LEU A 11 41.37 1.85 52.62
CA LEU A 11 40.60 1.96 53.90
C LEU A 11 41.20 1.63 55.28
N LEU A 12 41.00 2.56 56.25
CA LEU A 12 40.13 2.33 57.43
C LEU A 12 39.79 3.61 58.25
N VAL A 13 38.48 3.83 58.44
CA VAL A 13 37.71 4.28 59.62
C VAL A 13 38.11 5.53 60.42
N SER A 14 37.14 6.43 60.60
CA SER A 14 36.97 7.21 61.84
C SER A 14 35.50 7.53 62.11
N LEU A 15 35.12 7.31 63.38
CA LEU A 15 33.85 7.58 64.06
C LEU A 15 33.36 9.04 63.89
N ILE A 16 32.06 9.28 64.04
CA ILE A 16 31.49 10.04 65.19
C ILE A 16 29.95 10.03 65.20
N MET A 17 29.47 9.62 66.37
CA MET A 17 28.25 9.89 67.14
C MET A 17 27.15 10.83 66.60
N ALA A 18 25.94 10.39 66.93
CA ALA A 18 24.63 10.93 66.60
C ALA A 18 24.26 12.24 67.33
N PHE A 19 23.45 13.05 66.65
CA PHE A 19 22.48 13.95 67.28
C PHE A 19 21.12 13.72 66.61
N TYR A 20 20.16 13.24 67.40
CA TYR A 20 18.76 13.08 67.03
C TYR A 20 18.06 14.45 67.10
N LEU A 21 17.49 14.90 65.98
CA LEU A 21 16.41 15.87 65.97
C LEU A 21 15.28 15.30 65.11
N GLY A 22 14.14 15.06 65.76
CA GLY A 22 12.96 14.48 65.15
C GLY A 22 12.34 15.42 64.13
N VAL A 23 12.20 14.91 62.91
CA VAL A 23 11.23 15.42 61.92
C VAL A 23 10.41 14.22 61.49
N SER A 24 9.12 14.24 61.82
CA SER A 24 8.14 13.26 61.35
C SER A 24 8.03 13.34 59.84
N ALA A 25 8.72 12.46 59.12
CA ALA A 25 8.53 12.28 57.69
C ALA A 25 7.17 11.61 57.45
N ALA A 26 6.19 12.38 56.96
CA ALA A 26 4.97 11.82 56.41
C ALA A 26 5.34 10.84 55.27
N PRO A 27 4.63 9.71 55.12
CA PRO A 27 4.92 8.77 54.06
C PRO A 27 4.63 9.44 52.72
N VAL A 28 5.68 9.72 51.95
CA VAL A 28 5.56 10.07 50.54
C VAL A 28 5.05 8.81 49.84
N THR A 29 3.74 8.72 49.65
CA THR A 29 3.13 7.77 48.74
C THR A 29 3.70 8.05 47.35
N ARG A 30 4.70 7.27 46.93
CA ARG A 30 5.08 7.17 45.52
C ARG A 30 3.86 6.63 44.77
N THR A 31 3.10 7.52 44.16
CA THR A 31 2.17 7.13 43.11
C THR A 31 3.00 6.58 41.97
N ASN A 32 3.07 5.26 41.86
CA ASN A 32 3.50 4.58 40.64
C ASN A 32 2.49 4.95 39.55
N SER A 33 2.69 6.08 38.87
CA SER A 33 2.02 6.34 37.60
C SER A 33 2.65 5.39 36.59
N SER A 34 2.13 4.15 36.53
CA SER A 34 2.27 3.30 35.35
C SER A 34 1.81 4.15 34.16
N ALA A 35 2.74 4.65 33.35
CA ALA A 35 2.40 5.31 32.10
C ALA A 35 1.44 4.37 31.35
N ALA A 36 0.26 4.86 30.99
CA ALA A 36 -0.75 4.02 30.36
C ALA A 36 -0.14 3.37 29.11
N LYS A 37 -0.16 2.02 29.06
CA LYS A 37 0.43 1.26 27.96
C LYS A 37 -0.22 1.70 26.64
N THR A 38 0.59 2.27 25.74
CA THR A 38 0.18 2.54 24.36
C THR A 38 -0.22 1.25 23.66
N ARG A 39 -1.40 1.24 23.04
CA ARG A 39 -1.94 0.09 22.31
C ARG A 39 -1.45 0.08 20.87
N LYS A 40 -0.83 -1.02 20.45
CA LYS A 40 -0.35 -1.17 19.06
C LYS A 40 -1.43 -1.81 18.18
N ILE A 41 -1.79 -1.14 17.10
CA ILE A 41 -2.75 -1.59 16.09
C ILE A 41 -2.00 -1.83 14.79
N VAL A 42 -2.01 -3.07 14.31
CA VAL A 42 -1.41 -3.45 13.03
C VAL A 42 -2.52 -3.65 12.01
N LEU A 43 -2.51 -2.86 10.93
CA LEU A 43 -3.48 -2.92 9.83
C LEU A 43 -2.81 -3.51 8.60
N ILE A 44 -3.40 -4.57 8.04
CA ILE A 44 -2.81 -5.33 6.93
C ILE A 44 -3.76 -5.31 5.74
N ALA A 45 -3.27 -4.79 4.61
CA ALA A 45 -3.97 -4.82 3.33
C ALA A 45 -3.51 -6.01 2.50
N GLY A 46 -4.45 -6.75 1.91
CA GLY A 46 -4.15 -7.74 0.87
C GLY A 46 -3.62 -7.12 -0.43
N GLU A 47 -3.28 -7.98 -1.38
CA GLU A 47 -3.00 -7.54 -2.75
C GLU A 47 -4.27 -7.04 -3.44
N LYS A 48 -4.10 -6.16 -4.43
CA LYS A 48 -5.22 -5.76 -5.29
C LYS A 48 -5.71 -6.97 -6.08
N SER A 49 -7.02 -7.20 -6.04
CA SER A 49 -7.67 -8.34 -6.70
C SER A 49 -8.95 -7.97 -7.47
N HIS A 50 -9.44 -6.73 -7.33
CA HIS A 50 -10.70 -6.27 -7.89
C HIS A 50 -10.54 -4.95 -8.68
N ASP A 51 -11.58 -4.61 -9.43
CA ASP A 51 -11.71 -3.37 -10.18
C ASP A 51 -11.80 -2.13 -9.27
N ALA A 52 -11.58 -0.94 -9.85
CA ALA A 52 -11.60 0.34 -9.16
C ALA A 52 -12.83 0.54 -8.26
N GLY A 53 -12.62 0.96 -7.02
CA GLY A 53 -13.70 1.29 -6.08
C GLY A 53 -14.32 0.09 -5.36
N PHE A 54 -13.94 -1.14 -5.72
CA PHE A 54 -14.34 -2.38 -5.08
C PHE A 54 -13.14 -2.99 -4.36
N HIS A 55 -13.31 -3.43 -3.10
CA HIS A 55 -12.25 -4.13 -2.36
C HIS A 55 -10.89 -3.37 -2.38
N GLU A 56 -10.94 -2.05 -2.22
CA GLU A 56 -9.76 -1.17 -2.24
C GLU A 56 -8.94 -1.29 -0.95
N TYR A 57 -8.30 -2.45 -0.74
CA TYR A 57 -7.65 -2.82 0.52
C TYR A 57 -6.55 -1.85 0.94
N ILE A 58 -5.67 -1.48 0.00
CA ILE A 58 -4.55 -0.56 0.25
C ILE A 58 -5.07 0.84 0.62
N LYS A 59 -6.03 1.38 -0.15
CA LYS A 59 -6.64 2.68 0.15
C LYS A 59 -7.35 2.64 1.50
N THR A 60 -8.07 1.56 1.79
CA THR A 60 -8.78 1.35 3.06
C THR A 60 -7.82 1.38 4.26
N VAL A 61 -6.71 0.65 4.21
CA VAL A 61 -5.73 0.61 5.30
C VAL A 61 -5.04 1.96 5.50
N ARG A 62 -4.69 2.65 4.41
CA ARG A 62 -4.12 4.01 4.49
C ARG A 62 -5.11 5.01 5.11
N LEU A 63 -6.38 4.96 4.69
CA LEU A 63 -7.44 5.81 5.25
C LEU A 63 -7.67 5.50 6.74
N LEU A 64 -7.79 4.22 7.12
CA LEU A 64 -7.94 3.80 8.51
C LEU A 64 -6.80 4.29 9.39
N LYS A 65 -5.54 4.12 8.95
CA LYS A 65 -4.38 4.64 9.66
C LYS A 65 -4.47 6.16 9.86
N THR A 66 -4.77 6.89 8.79
CA THR A 66 -4.89 8.35 8.83
C THR A 66 -5.95 8.77 9.84
N MET A 67 -7.15 8.18 9.76
CA MET A 67 -8.24 8.50 10.69
C MET A 67 -7.88 8.17 12.14
N LEU A 68 -7.27 7.02 12.42
CA LEU A 68 -6.88 6.64 13.78
C LEU A 68 -5.82 7.59 14.34
N ASP A 69 -4.79 7.91 13.57
CA ASP A 69 -3.68 8.78 14.00
C ASP A 69 -4.12 10.23 14.21
N GLN A 70 -5.10 10.70 13.44
CA GLN A 70 -5.67 12.06 13.58
C GLN A 70 -6.86 12.12 14.56
N SER A 71 -7.29 10.99 15.13
CA SER A 71 -8.48 10.94 15.98
C SER A 71 -8.27 11.53 17.38
N ASN A 72 -9.38 11.67 18.10
CA ASN A 72 -9.42 12.00 19.51
C ASN A 72 -8.98 10.86 20.46
N VAL A 73 -8.57 9.69 19.94
CA VAL A 73 -8.12 8.55 20.77
C VAL A 73 -6.64 8.70 21.11
N LYS A 74 -6.32 8.74 22.40
CA LYS A 74 -4.94 8.81 22.90
C LYS A 74 -4.43 7.43 23.32
N GLY A 75 -3.11 7.26 23.32
CA GLY A 75 -2.48 6.01 23.75
C GLY A 75 -2.66 4.86 22.75
N ILE A 76 -2.77 5.17 21.46
CA ILE A 76 -2.70 4.19 20.37
C ILE A 76 -1.50 4.49 19.47
N LYS A 77 -0.93 3.44 18.87
CA LYS A 77 0.08 3.52 17.82
C LYS A 77 -0.38 2.61 16.68
N THR A 78 -0.44 3.14 15.46
CA THR A 78 -0.86 2.38 14.29
C THR A 78 0.32 2.10 13.35
N GLU A 79 0.35 0.88 12.81
CA GLU A 79 1.28 0.46 11.77
C GLU A 79 0.50 -0.16 10.62
N ILE A 80 0.98 0.07 9.39
CA ILE A 80 0.37 -0.47 8.17
C ILE A 80 1.33 -1.38 7.45
N TYR A 81 0.81 -2.47 6.91
CA TYR A 81 1.50 -3.37 6.00
C TYR A 81 0.63 -3.55 4.77
N LEU A 82 1.21 -3.28 3.61
CA LEU A 82 0.54 -3.36 2.32
C LEU A 82 1.03 -4.61 1.59
N HIS A 83 0.27 -5.08 0.60
CA HIS A 83 0.66 -6.21 -0.25
C HIS A 83 0.76 -7.55 0.51
N GLY A 84 -0.20 -7.80 1.40
CA GLY A 84 -0.34 -9.07 2.11
C GLY A 84 0.45 -9.16 3.41
N TRP A 85 1.01 -10.35 3.68
CA TRP A 85 1.64 -10.66 4.96
C TRP A 85 2.93 -9.84 5.19
N PRO A 86 3.17 -9.30 6.40
CA PRO A 86 4.37 -8.50 6.68
C PRO A 86 5.67 -9.26 6.36
N GLN A 87 6.58 -8.61 5.64
CA GLN A 87 7.91 -9.18 5.33
C GLN A 87 8.70 -9.53 6.60
N ASN A 88 8.55 -8.73 7.66
CA ASN A 88 9.07 -9.04 9.00
C ASN A 88 7.90 -9.33 9.96
N PRO A 89 7.56 -10.61 10.20
CA PRO A 89 6.45 -10.98 11.08
C PRO A 89 6.67 -10.60 12.55
N ALA A 90 7.90 -10.28 12.98
CA ALA A 90 8.18 -9.87 14.35
C ALA A 90 7.45 -8.58 14.75
N THR A 91 6.96 -7.79 13.79
CA THR A 91 6.08 -6.65 14.08
C THR A 91 4.77 -7.05 14.79
N LEU A 92 4.35 -8.30 14.66
CA LEU A 92 3.13 -8.80 15.29
C LEU A 92 3.33 -9.17 16.77
N ASP A 93 4.58 -9.29 17.24
CA ASP A 93 4.94 -9.78 18.58
C ASP A 93 4.66 -8.78 19.72
N ASP A 94 4.22 -7.57 19.42
CA ASP A 94 3.77 -6.57 20.41
C ASP A 94 2.41 -5.96 20.06
N ALA A 95 1.73 -6.46 19.02
CA ALA A 95 0.40 -6.00 18.62
C ALA A 95 -0.65 -6.26 19.72
N ASP A 96 -1.49 -5.26 19.99
CA ASP A 96 -2.71 -5.41 20.79
C ASP A 96 -3.93 -5.72 19.88
N LEU A 97 -3.88 -5.35 18.60
CA LEU A 97 -4.83 -5.73 17.55
C LEU A 97 -4.10 -5.98 16.23
N ILE A 98 -4.51 -7.03 15.51
CA ILE A 98 -4.17 -7.26 14.11
C ILE A 98 -5.46 -7.24 13.29
N LEU A 99 -5.52 -6.37 12.29
CA LEU A 99 -6.65 -6.21 11.38
C LEU A 99 -6.27 -6.63 9.97
N PHE A 100 -7.12 -7.41 9.31
CA PHE A 100 -7.01 -7.72 7.89
C PHE A 100 -8.16 -7.12 7.09
N THR A 101 -7.81 -6.48 5.98
CA THR A 101 -8.69 -6.21 4.85
C THR A 101 -7.97 -6.70 3.60
N SER A 102 -8.48 -7.78 3.04
CA SER A 102 -7.86 -8.57 1.98
C SER A 102 -8.94 -9.43 1.35
N ASP A 103 -8.57 -10.17 0.32
CA ASP A 103 -9.37 -11.29 -0.13
C ASP A 103 -9.64 -12.29 1.00
N GLY A 104 -10.70 -13.07 0.78
CA GLY A 104 -10.85 -14.41 1.29
C GLY A 104 -11.07 -15.37 0.12
N ARG A 105 -10.97 -16.68 0.34
CA ARG A 105 -11.16 -17.65 -0.74
C ARG A 105 -12.64 -17.88 -1.01
N ASP A 106 -13.04 -17.91 -2.28
CA ASP A 106 -14.34 -18.43 -2.73
C ASP A 106 -14.11 -19.58 -3.73
N GLY A 107 -14.12 -20.82 -3.23
CA GLY A 107 -13.81 -21.99 -4.05
C GLY A 107 -12.39 -21.94 -4.60
N ASP A 108 -12.27 -21.94 -5.92
CA ASP A 108 -10.99 -21.84 -6.64
C ASP A 108 -10.61 -20.39 -7.01
N LEU A 109 -11.41 -19.41 -6.58
CA LEU A 109 -11.16 -17.99 -6.82
C LEU A 109 -10.49 -17.35 -5.61
N TYR A 110 -9.65 -16.36 -5.90
CA TYR A 110 -8.95 -15.52 -4.93
C TYR A 110 -8.05 -16.33 -3.97
N SER A 111 -7.58 -15.67 -2.92
CA SER A 111 -6.69 -16.25 -1.93
C SER A 111 -7.28 -16.12 -0.52
N GLU A 112 -6.88 -17.03 0.36
CA GLU A 112 -7.24 -16.90 1.78
C GLU A 112 -6.67 -15.62 2.38
N VAL A 113 -7.27 -15.21 3.50
CA VAL A 113 -6.71 -14.11 4.31
C VAL A 113 -5.24 -14.39 4.59
N PRO A 114 -4.32 -13.41 4.46
CA PRO A 114 -2.87 -13.68 4.39
C PRO A 114 -2.27 -14.55 5.49
N PHE A 115 -2.90 -14.63 6.68
CA PHE A 115 -2.43 -15.43 7.79
C PHE A 115 -2.89 -16.90 7.79
N MET A 116 -3.89 -17.26 6.97
CA MET A 116 -4.54 -18.57 6.94
C MET A 116 -3.74 -19.59 6.13
N THR A 117 -2.44 -19.69 6.40
CA THR A 117 -1.54 -20.72 5.84
C THR A 117 -0.96 -21.56 6.97
N PRO A 118 -0.53 -22.82 6.71
CA PRO A 118 0.09 -23.67 7.72
C PRO A 118 1.27 -23.00 8.44
N GLU A 119 2.04 -22.16 7.74
CA GLU A 119 3.24 -21.48 8.26
C GLU A 119 2.90 -20.26 9.11
N ARG A 120 1.81 -19.54 8.78
CA ARG A 120 1.45 -18.25 9.40
C ARG A 120 0.42 -18.39 10.53
N MET A 121 -0.39 -19.43 10.50
CA MET A 121 -1.37 -19.75 11.54
C MET A 121 -0.75 -19.87 12.94
N PRO A 122 0.39 -20.56 13.15
CA PRO A 122 1.06 -20.61 14.46
C PRO A 122 1.52 -19.23 14.96
N VAL A 123 1.93 -18.34 14.06
CA VAL A 123 2.32 -16.96 14.40
C VAL A 123 1.12 -16.21 14.95
N MET A 124 -0.03 -16.28 14.28
CA MET A 124 -1.27 -15.67 14.75
C MET A 124 -1.71 -16.28 16.08
N GLU A 125 -1.71 -17.61 16.21
CA GLU A 125 -2.13 -18.29 17.43
C GLU A 125 -1.31 -17.86 18.66
N LYS A 126 0.00 -17.66 18.50
CA LYS A 126 0.86 -17.06 19.54
C LYS A 126 0.34 -15.67 19.97
N GLN A 127 -0.01 -14.81 19.02
CA GLN A 127 -0.50 -13.46 19.33
C GLN A 127 -1.89 -13.51 20.00
N ILE A 128 -2.78 -14.35 19.48
CA ILE A 128 -4.11 -14.57 20.05
C ILE A 128 -3.97 -15.03 21.51
N LYS A 129 -3.14 -16.04 21.81
CA LYS A 129 -2.92 -16.53 23.19
C LYS A 129 -2.35 -15.47 24.15
N ARG A 130 -1.63 -14.46 23.64
CA ARG A 130 -1.20 -13.28 24.43
C ARG A 130 -2.37 -12.36 24.81
N GLY A 131 -3.54 -12.53 24.19
CA GLY A 131 -4.67 -11.63 24.29
C GLY A 131 -4.68 -10.54 23.20
N CYS A 132 -3.96 -10.72 22.10
CA CYS A 132 -4.10 -9.86 20.92
C CYS A 132 -5.50 -10.01 20.32
N GLY A 133 -6.09 -8.88 19.92
CA GLY A 133 -7.34 -8.88 19.18
C GLY A 133 -7.15 -9.24 17.71
N LEU A 134 -8.26 -9.65 17.07
CA LEU A 134 -8.36 -9.89 15.63
C LEU A 134 -9.51 -9.07 15.06
N ALA A 135 -9.28 -8.40 13.94
CA ALA A 135 -10.35 -7.79 13.17
C ALA A 135 -10.32 -8.20 11.70
N LEU A 136 -11.49 -8.49 11.14
CA LEU A 136 -11.66 -8.90 9.75
C LEU A 136 -12.72 -8.02 9.09
N ILE A 137 -12.37 -7.42 7.95
CA ILE A 137 -13.29 -6.56 7.19
C ILE A 137 -13.70 -7.26 5.90
N HIS A 138 -15.02 -7.33 5.67
CA HIS A 138 -15.65 -7.75 4.44
C HIS A 138 -15.15 -9.11 3.96
N PHE A 139 -14.44 -9.19 2.82
CA PHE A 139 -14.01 -10.46 2.25
C PHE A 139 -13.05 -11.23 3.16
N SER A 140 -12.32 -10.54 4.03
CA SER A 140 -11.48 -11.18 5.06
C SER A 140 -12.25 -11.98 6.11
N THR A 141 -13.59 -11.93 6.09
CA THR A 141 -14.43 -12.78 6.97
C THR A 141 -14.60 -14.20 6.46
N PHE A 142 -14.21 -14.51 5.22
CA PHE A 142 -14.27 -15.86 4.68
C PHE A 142 -13.21 -16.74 5.32
N ALA A 143 -13.59 -17.98 5.61
CA ALA A 143 -12.69 -19.00 6.11
C ALA A 143 -13.19 -20.39 5.72
N PRO A 144 -12.30 -21.34 5.40
CA PRO A 144 -12.67 -22.74 5.24
C PRO A 144 -13.01 -23.39 6.59
N ASP A 145 -13.85 -24.42 6.54
CA ASP A 145 -14.33 -25.13 7.73
C ASP A 145 -13.20 -25.74 8.57
N SER A 146 -12.10 -26.13 7.94
CA SER A 146 -10.90 -26.67 8.59
C SER A 146 -10.28 -25.71 9.63
N ILE A 147 -10.46 -24.40 9.46
CA ILE A 147 -10.01 -23.38 10.42
C ILE A 147 -11.16 -22.63 11.09
N GLY A 148 -12.41 -22.85 10.67
CA GLY A 148 -13.60 -22.14 11.16
C GLY A 148 -13.70 -22.12 12.70
N LYS A 149 -13.38 -23.23 13.38
CA LYS A 149 -13.35 -23.30 14.85
C LYS A 149 -12.39 -22.27 15.49
N LYS A 150 -11.22 -22.04 14.87
CA LYS A 150 -10.26 -21.02 15.33
C LYS A 150 -10.81 -19.61 15.08
N ILE A 151 -11.39 -19.36 13.90
CA ILE A 151 -11.95 -18.05 13.57
C ILE A 151 -13.16 -17.70 14.44
N LEU A 152 -14.01 -18.68 14.77
CA LEU A 152 -15.08 -18.53 15.76
C LEU A 152 -14.54 -18.13 17.14
N GLU A 153 -13.36 -18.59 17.56
CA GLU A 153 -12.71 -18.13 18.80
C GLU A 153 -12.13 -16.74 18.66
N TRP A 154 -11.41 -16.49 17.58
CA TRP A 154 -10.57 -15.30 17.47
C TRP A 154 -11.37 -14.06 17.06
N GLY A 155 -12.22 -14.19 16.06
CA GLY A 155 -13.02 -13.12 15.46
C GLY A 155 -14.52 -13.25 15.72
N GLY A 156 -15.00 -14.36 16.26
CA GLY A 156 -16.39 -14.57 16.68
C GLY A 156 -17.33 -15.14 15.62
N GLY A 157 -17.01 -14.96 14.34
CA GLY A 157 -17.83 -15.44 13.21
C GLY A 157 -17.05 -15.45 11.89
N TYR A 158 -17.52 -16.23 10.92
CA TYR A 158 -16.94 -16.30 9.58
C TYR A 158 -18.01 -16.57 8.51
N TYR A 159 -17.69 -16.17 7.29
CA TYR A 159 -18.47 -16.51 6.10
C TYR A 159 -18.15 -17.94 5.68
N ASP A 160 -19.18 -18.78 5.67
CA ASP A 160 -19.08 -20.20 5.42
C ASP A 160 -19.56 -20.53 3.99
N TRP A 161 -18.59 -20.72 3.10
CA TRP A 161 -18.80 -20.98 1.68
C TRP A 161 -18.75 -22.48 1.32
N GLN A 162 -18.26 -23.34 2.22
CA GLN A 162 -18.07 -24.77 2.01
C GLN A 162 -18.79 -25.63 3.07
N ASP A 163 -18.83 -26.94 2.91
CA ASP A 163 -19.26 -27.89 3.93
C ASP A 163 -18.04 -28.52 4.63
N ASP A 164 -18.32 -29.44 5.56
CA ASP A 164 -17.34 -30.17 6.35
C ASP A 164 -16.49 -31.14 5.51
N THR A 165 -16.91 -31.45 4.28
CA THR A 165 -16.14 -32.22 3.30
C THR A 165 -15.29 -31.33 2.39
N GLY A 166 -15.37 -30.01 2.54
CA GLY A 166 -14.68 -29.03 1.70
C GLY A 166 -15.38 -28.72 0.38
N LYS A 167 -16.61 -29.20 0.18
CA LYS A 167 -17.39 -28.89 -1.02
C LYS A 167 -18.15 -27.58 -0.83
N ARG A 168 -18.23 -26.77 -1.88
CA ARG A 168 -18.95 -25.49 -1.88
C ARG A 168 -20.44 -25.71 -1.56
N ASN A 169 -20.94 -25.13 -0.46
CA ASN A 169 -22.31 -25.35 0.04
C ASN A 169 -23.03 -24.09 0.59
N TRP A 170 -22.46 -22.89 0.45
CA TRP A 170 -23.15 -21.60 0.65
C TRP A 170 -24.10 -21.52 1.87
N TYR A 171 -23.59 -21.88 3.05
CA TYR A 171 -24.33 -21.63 4.28
C TYR A 171 -24.52 -20.12 4.47
N SER A 172 -23.45 -19.36 4.30
CA SER A 172 -23.51 -17.91 4.23
C SER A 172 -23.99 -17.47 2.85
N ALA A 173 -24.57 -16.26 2.79
CA ALA A 173 -25.17 -15.71 1.58
C ALA A 173 -24.76 -14.25 1.39
N ILE A 174 -24.80 -13.81 0.13
CA ILE A 174 -24.42 -12.48 -0.30
C ILE A 174 -25.63 -11.78 -0.90
N LYS A 175 -25.83 -10.51 -0.58
CA LYS A 175 -26.85 -9.69 -1.25
C LYS A 175 -26.42 -8.22 -1.33
N THR A 176 -26.36 -7.70 -2.55
CA THR A 176 -26.18 -6.27 -2.79
C THR A 176 -27.52 -5.55 -2.66
N LEU A 177 -27.61 -4.57 -1.76
CA LEU A 177 -28.79 -3.72 -1.60
C LEU A 177 -28.45 -2.39 -0.93
N ASP A 178 -29.39 -1.44 -0.99
CA ASP A 178 -29.41 -0.25 -0.13
C ASP A 178 -30.11 -0.60 1.19
N GLY A 179 -29.33 -0.80 2.25
CA GLY A 179 -29.79 -1.40 3.50
C GLY A 179 -29.79 -0.42 4.66
N THR A 180 -30.71 -0.60 5.60
CA THR A 180 -30.71 0.13 6.86
C THR A 180 -29.84 -0.60 7.87
N ILE A 181 -28.76 0.02 8.30
CA ILE A 181 -27.90 -0.50 9.37
C ILE A 181 -28.54 -0.18 10.72
N ASN A 182 -29.03 -1.21 11.40
CA ASN A 182 -29.53 -1.13 12.77
C ASN A 182 -28.46 -1.55 13.77
N LEU A 183 -28.55 -1.01 15.00
CA LEU A 183 -27.53 -1.16 16.04
C LEU A 183 -28.14 -1.83 17.30
N PRO A 184 -28.33 -3.16 17.31
CA PRO A 184 -29.08 -3.83 18.36
C PRO A 184 -28.38 -3.81 19.73
N ALA A 185 -27.05 -3.76 19.77
CA ALA A 185 -26.26 -3.65 21.01
C ALA A 185 -26.05 -2.18 21.44
N SER A 186 -27.13 -1.44 21.70
CA SER A 186 -27.12 0.02 21.95
C SER A 186 -26.22 0.50 23.10
N SER A 187 -25.88 -0.35 24.06
CA SER A 187 -24.98 -0.03 25.18
C SER A 187 -23.52 -0.43 24.95
N HIS A 188 -23.21 -1.09 23.83
CA HIS A 188 -21.85 -1.57 23.55
C HIS A 188 -20.94 -0.42 23.09
N PRO A 189 -19.67 -0.32 23.56
CA PRO A 189 -18.79 0.78 23.18
C PRO A 189 -18.60 0.96 21.67
N VAL A 190 -18.69 -0.13 20.90
CA VAL A 190 -18.58 -0.11 19.44
C VAL A 190 -19.64 0.78 18.76
N VAL A 191 -20.81 0.95 19.37
CA VAL A 191 -21.89 1.79 18.81
C VAL A 191 -21.94 3.20 19.41
N ASN A 192 -20.97 3.58 20.27
CA ASN A 192 -20.91 4.91 20.88
C ASN A 192 -20.96 6.02 19.81
N GLY A 193 -21.96 6.89 19.93
CA GLY A 193 -22.15 8.03 19.02
C GLY A 193 -22.50 7.67 17.58
N VAL A 194 -22.89 6.43 17.31
CA VAL A 194 -23.40 5.96 16.01
C VAL A 194 -24.93 5.91 16.08
N LYS A 195 -25.60 6.46 15.07
CA LYS A 195 -27.05 6.32 14.87
C LYS A 195 -27.29 5.35 13.70
N PRO A 196 -28.46 4.70 13.61
CA PRO A 196 -28.83 3.93 12.42
C PRO A 196 -28.65 4.76 11.15
N PHE A 197 -28.19 4.12 10.08
CA PHE A 197 -27.84 4.78 8.82
C PHE A 197 -28.12 3.89 7.62
N LYS A 198 -28.21 4.48 6.42
CA LYS A 198 -28.32 3.72 5.17
C LYS A 198 -26.94 3.51 4.56
N LEU A 199 -26.74 2.33 3.98
CA LEU A 199 -25.52 1.99 3.26
C LEU A 199 -25.86 1.12 2.06
N LYS A 200 -25.31 1.45 0.89
CA LYS A 200 -25.28 0.54 -0.25
C LYS A 200 -24.09 -0.37 -0.07
N ASP A 201 -24.31 -1.67 0.05
CA ASP A 201 -23.20 -2.61 0.20
C ASP A 201 -23.52 -3.97 -0.39
N GLU A 202 -22.46 -4.76 -0.59
CA GLU A 202 -22.57 -6.20 -0.79
C GLU A 202 -22.55 -6.87 0.59
N PHE A 203 -23.73 -7.02 1.19
CA PHE A 203 -23.84 -7.55 2.54
C PHE A 203 -23.68 -9.07 2.55
N TYR A 204 -22.81 -9.56 3.42
CA TYR A 204 -22.79 -10.97 3.77
C TYR A 204 -23.62 -11.24 5.02
N TYR A 205 -24.41 -12.31 4.99
CA TYR A 205 -25.35 -12.68 6.03
C TYR A 205 -25.48 -14.20 6.13
N ASN A 206 -26.23 -14.68 7.13
CA ASN A 206 -26.11 -16.08 7.61
C ASN A 206 -24.65 -16.41 7.94
N ILE A 207 -24.01 -15.56 8.73
CA ILE A 207 -22.64 -15.77 9.22
C ILE A 207 -22.66 -16.90 10.25
N ARG A 208 -21.65 -17.78 10.20
CA ARG A 208 -21.48 -18.82 11.22
C ARG A 208 -21.08 -18.15 12.53
N PHE A 209 -21.86 -18.40 13.56
CA PHE A 209 -21.56 -18.04 14.93
C PHE A 209 -21.57 -19.30 15.81
N ARG A 210 -20.95 -19.19 16.98
CA ARG A 210 -21.16 -20.19 18.03
C ARG A 210 -22.57 -20.09 18.57
N GLU A 211 -23.18 -21.25 18.79
CA GLU A 211 -24.48 -21.34 19.42
C GLU A 211 -24.41 -20.82 20.86
N GLN A 212 -25.37 -19.96 21.21
CA GLN A 212 -25.58 -19.44 22.57
C GLN A 212 -24.35 -18.77 23.22
N ASP A 213 -23.41 -18.26 22.41
CA ASP A 213 -22.21 -17.59 22.94
C ASP A 213 -22.56 -16.20 23.48
N SER A 214 -22.66 -16.09 24.80
CA SER A 214 -23.00 -14.84 25.50
C SER A 214 -21.93 -13.75 25.36
N ARG A 215 -20.68 -14.14 25.01
CA ARG A 215 -19.55 -13.24 24.77
C ARG A 215 -19.70 -12.42 23.48
N LEU A 216 -20.45 -12.95 22.51
CA LEU A 216 -20.65 -12.30 21.22
C LEU A 216 -21.84 -11.34 21.26
N LYS A 217 -21.60 -10.10 20.85
CA LYS A 217 -22.63 -9.07 20.64
C LYS A 217 -22.71 -8.71 19.17
N VAL A 218 -23.91 -8.79 18.60
CA VAL A 218 -24.19 -8.23 17.27
C VAL A 218 -24.27 -6.71 17.44
N VAL A 219 -23.39 -5.98 16.76
CA VAL A 219 -23.32 -4.51 16.87
C VAL A 219 -23.94 -3.82 15.66
N ALA A 220 -24.08 -4.53 14.54
CA ALA A 220 -24.82 -4.08 13.38
C ALA A 220 -25.59 -5.23 12.71
N GLU A 221 -26.79 -4.93 12.23
CA GLU A 221 -27.62 -5.83 11.42
C GLU A 221 -28.35 -5.06 10.32
N VAL A 222 -28.83 -5.78 9.30
CA VAL A 222 -29.61 -5.22 8.20
C VAL A 222 -30.95 -5.95 8.12
N PRO A 223 -32.06 -5.35 8.61
CA PRO A 223 -33.37 -5.98 8.69
C PRO A 223 -33.92 -6.51 7.36
N GLU A 224 -33.51 -5.90 6.25
CA GLU A 224 -33.91 -6.23 4.87
C GLU A 224 -33.29 -7.53 4.32
N LEU A 225 -32.38 -8.15 5.09
CA LEU A 225 -31.78 -9.44 4.75
C LEU A 225 -32.68 -10.60 5.18
N ASN A 226 -32.75 -11.63 4.33
CA ASN A 226 -33.54 -12.84 4.54
C ASN A 226 -32.72 -13.89 5.31
N GLY A 227 -32.33 -13.56 6.55
CA GLY A 227 -31.56 -14.45 7.43
C GLY A 227 -32.35 -15.68 7.90
N ARG A 228 -31.69 -16.84 7.99
CA ARG A 228 -32.31 -18.15 8.30
C ARG A 228 -32.36 -18.50 9.79
N ALA A 229 -31.51 -17.87 10.61
CA ALA A 229 -31.34 -18.19 12.04
C ALA A 229 -31.43 -16.93 12.92
N ASP A 230 -31.40 -17.12 14.24
CA ASP A 230 -31.09 -16.03 15.17
C ASP A 230 -29.74 -15.40 14.78
N LYS A 231 -29.67 -14.07 14.74
CA LYS A 231 -28.54 -13.29 14.18
C LYS A 231 -28.28 -13.48 12.68
N GLY A 232 -29.18 -14.12 11.92
CA GLY A 232 -29.01 -14.35 10.48
C GLY A 232 -28.91 -13.08 9.62
N LYS A 233 -29.20 -11.91 10.21
CA LYS A 233 -29.12 -10.57 9.61
C LYS A 233 -27.92 -9.75 10.08
N ALA A 234 -27.06 -10.32 10.94
CA ALA A 234 -25.90 -9.63 11.47
C ALA A 234 -24.88 -9.32 10.37
N THR A 235 -24.37 -8.09 10.39
CA THR A 235 -23.35 -7.60 9.45
C THR A 235 -22.13 -7.01 10.16
N ALA A 236 -22.18 -6.83 11.48
CA ALA A 236 -20.99 -6.63 12.31
C ALA A 236 -21.20 -7.18 13.72
N TRP A 237 -20.12 -7.68 14.33
CA TRP A 237 -20.15 -8.25 15.67
C TRP A 237 -18.85 -7.97 16.43
N ALA A 238 -18.97 -8.05 17.76
CA ALA A 238 -17.88 -7.93 18.71
C ALA A 238 -17.90 -9.15 19.64
N VAL A 239 -16.72 -9.73 19.92
CA VAL A 239 -16.57 -10.85 20.85
C VAL A 239 -15.47 -10.55 21.86
N GLU A 240 -15.73 -10.75 23.14
CA GLU A 240 -14.71 -10.70 24.20
C GLU A 240 -14.42 -12.11 24.69
N ARG A 241 -13.22 -12.60 24.40
CA ARG A 241 -12.80 -13.96 24.73
C ARG A 241 -12.51 -14.09 26.23
N THR A 242 -12.47 -15.32 26.71
CA THR A 242 -12.21 -15.61 28.13
C THR A 242 -10.80 -15.23 28.58
N ASP A 243 -9.84 -15.14 27.64
CA ASP A 243 -8.49 -14.64 27.87
C ASP A 243 -8.38 -13.10 27.86
N GLY A 244 -9.51 -12.40 27.73
CA GLY A 244 -9.58 -10.93 27.66
C GLY A 244 -9.17 -10.34 26.30
N GLY A 245 -8.84 -11.16 25.30
CA GLY A 245 -8.69 -10.71 23.92
C GLY A 245 -10.04 -10.39 23.27
N ARG A 246 -10.02 -9.53 22.25
CA ARG A 246 -11.25 -9.01 21.63
C ARG A 246 -11.24 -9.19 20.12
N GLY A 247 -12.36 -9.64 19.56
CA GLY A 247 -12.58 -9.75 18.12
C GLY A 247 -13.61 -8.74 17.65
N PHE A 248 -13.35 -8.05 16.53
CA PHE A 248 -14.33 -7.21 15.85
C PHE A 248 -14.31 -7.50 14.36
N SER A 249 -15.43 -7.93 13.80
CA SER A 249 -15.52 -8.22 12.38
C SER A 249 -16.79 -7.67 11.78
N THR A 250 -16.74 -7.36 10.50
CA THR A 250 -17.89 -6.90 9.73
C THR A 250 -17.86 -7.48 8.32
N THR A 251 -19.04 -7.69 7.77
CA THR A 251 -19.24 -8.09 6.38
C THR A 251 -19.41 -6.90 5.45
N MET A 252 -19.43 -5.67 5.97
CA MET A 252 -19.54 -4.43 5.21
C MET A 252 -18.16 -3.94 4.76
N GLY A 253 -18.13 -3.13 3.69
CA GLY A 253 -16.91 -2.51 3.16
C GLY A 253 -16.54 -2.94 1.74
N HIS A 254 -17.50 -3.39 0.93
CA HIS A 254 -17.27 -3.75 -0.48
C HIS A 254 -16.86 -2.53 -1.31
N TYR A 255 -17.66 -1.46 -1.22
CA TYR A 255 -17.45 -0.22 -1.95
C TYR A 255 -16.58 0.74 -1.15
N TYR A 256 -15.51 1.25 -1.75
CA TYR A 256 -14.67 2.28 -1.11
C TYR A 256 -15.47 3.57 -0.81
N ALA A 257 -16.48 3.87 -1.62
CA ALA A 257 -17.38 5.01 -1.41
C ALA A 257 -18.14 4.94 -0.07
N ASN A 258 -18.28 3.76 0.54
CA ASN A 258 -18.91 3.63 1.87
C ASN A 258 -18.12 4.36 2.96
N TRP A 259 -16.81 4.57 2.76
CA TRP A 259 -16.01 5.41 3.64
C TRP A 259 -16.43 6.88 3.62
N GLU A 260 -17.26 7.36 2.69
CA GLU A 260 -17.83 8.71 2.74
C GLU A 260 -18.99 8.85 3.74
N ASN A 261 -19.56 7.74 4.21
CA ASN A 261 -20.61 7.76 5.23
C ASN A 261 -20.02 7.93 6.66
N PRO A 262 -20.33 9.03 7.39
CA PRO A 262 -19.74 9.30 8.71
C PRO A 262 -20.13 8.28 9.79
N ALA A 263 -21.33 7.71 9.73
CA ALA A 263 -21.78 6.71 10.69
C ALA A 263 -21.05 5.38 10.48
N PHE A 264 -20.86 4.98 9.21
CA PHE A 264 -20.04 3.82 8.85
C PHE A 264 -18.61 3.96 9.38
N ARG A 265 -17.92 5.07 9.06
CA ARG A 265 -16.55 5.31 9.55
C ARG A 265 -16.45 5.22 11.07
N LYS A 266 -17.38 5.86 11.79
CA LYS A 266 -17.37 5.85 13.26
C LYS A 266 -17.58 4.45 13.82
N LEU A 267 -18.51 3.67 13.28
CA LEU A 267 -18.71 2.27 13.68
C LEU A 267 -17.43 1.45 13.50
N MET A 268 -16.77 1.58 12.35
CA MET A 268 -15.51 0.89 12.04
C MET A 268 -14.40 1.27 13.02
N LEU A 269 -14.17 2.58 13.24
CA LEU A 269 -13.12 3.06 14.13
C LEU A 269 -13.39 2.68 15.60
N ASN A 270 -14.64 2.77 16.07
CA ASN A 270 -15.00 2.31 17.40
C ASN A 270 -14.71 0.80 17.57
N GLY A 271 -15.03 -0.03 16.57
CA GLY A 271 -14.74 -1.46 16.53
C GLY A 271 -13.24 -1.76 16.67
N ILE A 272 -12.43 -1.08 15.87
CA ILE A 272 -10.97 -1.21 15.87
C ILE A 272 -10.38 -0.80 17.22
N VAL A 273 -10.75 0.36 17.75
CA VAL A 273 -10.24 0.88 19.03
C VAL A 273 -10.64 -0.04 20.19
N TRP A 274 -11.89 -0.52 20.18
CA TRP A 274 -12.37 -1.45 21.20
C TRP A 274 -11.63 -2.79 21.16
N ALA A 275 -11.42 -3.36 19.96
CA ALA A 275 -10.72 -4.63 19.77
C ALA A 275 -9.24 -4.54 20.14
N ALA A 276 -8.62 -3.36 19.98
CA ALA A 276 -7.28 -3.05 20.48
C ALA A 276 -7.19 -2.85 22.01
N LYS A 277 -8.32 -2.99 22.71
CA LYS A 277 -8.43 -2.74 24.16
C LYS A 277 -8.07 -1.31 24.55
N ALA A 278 -8.25 -0.37 23.63
CA ALA A 278 -8.23 1.06 23.91
C ALA A 278 -9.64 1.53 24.31
N THR A 279 -9.73 2.69 24.96
CA THR A 279 -11.02 3.23 25.41
C THR A 279 -11.70 3.92 24.24
N VAL A 280 -12.88 3.45 23.85
CA VAL A 280 -13.72 4.15 22.88
C VAL A 280 -14.35 5.37 23.57
N PRO A 281 -14.20 6.59 23.01
CA PRO A 281 -14.83 7.78 23.58
C PRO A 281 -16.35 7.63 23.70
N LYS A 282 -16.96 8.30 24.68
CA LYS A 282 -18.42 8.24 24.93
C LYS A 282 -19.25 8.66 23.70
N ASN A 283 -18.75 9.61 22.92
CA ASN A 283 -19.38 10.11 21.69
C ASN A 283 -18.86 9.43 20.41
N GLY A 284 -18.08 8.34 20.58
CA GLY A 284 -17.37 7.63 19.53
C GLY A 284 -16.07 8.31 19.11
N VAL A 285 -15.29 7.59 18.32
CA VAL A 285 -14.07 8.08 17.69
C VAL A 285 -14.41 9.19 16.68
N GLU A 286 -13.63 10.26 16.66
CA GLU A 286 -13.71 11.28 15.61
C GLU A 286 -13.26 10.68 14.27
N ALA A 287 -14.19 10.67 13.31
CA ALA A 287 -14.07 9.93 12.06
C ALA A 287 -14.13 10.87 10.85
N GLN A 288 -13.21 11.84 10.78
CA GLN A 288 -13.08 12.71 9.61
C GLN A 288 -12.74 11.87 8.38
N PHE A 289 -13.38 12.16 7.25
CA PHE A 289 -12.98 11.59 5.96
C PHE A 289 -11.79 12.38 5.41
N TYR A 290 -10.84 11.68 4.81
CA TYR A 290 -9.68 12.26 4.14
C TYR A 290 -9.67 11.76 2.70
N SER A 291 -9.52 12.69 1.75
CA SER A 291 -9.25 12.37 0.35
C SER A 291 -7.91 11.62 0.21
N ASP A 292 -7.70 10.95 -0.93
CA ASP A 292 -6.46 10.20 -1.18
C ASP A 292 -5.21 11.11 -1.13
N GLN A 293 -5.35 12.37 -1.55
CA GLN A 293 -4.31 13.39 -1.45
C GLN A 293 -4.01 13.75 0.02
N GLU A 294 -5.03 13.99 0.85
CA GLU A 294 -4.83 14.28 2.28
C GLU A 294 -4.23 13.08 3.01
N VAL A 295 -4.68 11.86 2.69
CA VAL A 295 -4.09 10.62 3.21
C VAL A 295 -2.60 10.54 2.85
N THR A 296 -2.24 10.81 1.59
CA THR A 296 -0.84 10.82 1.14
C THR A 296 -0.01 11.85 1.92
N GLN A 297 -0.56 13.05 2.11
CA GLN A 297 0.10 14.12 2.86
C GLN A 297 0.30 13.74 4.33
N HIS A 298 -0.71 13.17 4.99
CA HIS A 298 -0.62 12.77 6.40
C HIS A 298 0.34 11.60 6.63
N LEU A 299 0.32 10.59 5.76
CA LEU A 299 1.11 9.38 5.95
C LEU A 299 2.56 9.53 5.52
N TYR A 300 2.79 10.24 4.42
CA TYR A 300 4.08 10.24 3.74
C TYR A 300 4.73 11.62 3.66
N GLN A 301 4.03 12.68 4.09
CA GLN A 301 4.50 14.07 4.00
C GLN A 301 4.83 14.46 2.55
N LYS A 302 4.06 13.93 1.60
CA LYS A 302 4.19 14.15 0.15
C LYS A 302 2.93 14.83 -0.38
N SER A 303 3.10 15.84 -1.23
CA SER A 303 2.01 16.65 -1.77
C SER A 303 1.56 16.24 -3.18
N ARG A 304 2.32 15.35 -3.84
CA ARG A 304 2.12 14.91 -5.23
C ARG A 304 2.21 13.39 -5.33
N LYS A 305 1.62 12.81 -6.36
CA LYS A 305 1.60 11.36 -6.59
C LYS A 305 2.09 10.98 -7.98
N ALA A 306 2.79 9.85 -8.04
CA ALA A 306 3.15 9.17 -9.27
C ALA A 306 2.70 7.70 -9.21
N LEU A 307 2.39 7.12 -10.36
CA LEU A 307 2.06 5.70 -10.50
C LEU A 307 3.09 5.03 -11.41
N LEU A 308 3.80 4.05 -10.86
CA LEU A 308 4.82 3.27 -11.55
C LEU A 308 4.24 1.92 -11.98
N PHE A 309 4.22 1.67 -13.28
CA PHE A 309 3.82 0.39 -13.86
C PHE A 309 5.01 -0.52 -14.10
N THR A 310 4.88 -1.78 -13.67
CA THR A 310 5.88 -2.83 -13.82
C THR A 310 5.20 -4.22 -13.85
N GLY A 311 5.95 -5.31 -13.65
CA GLY A 311 5.36 -6.64 -13.35
C GLY A 311 5.60 -7.73 -14.39
N ASN A 312 6.03 -7.40 -15.62
CA ASN A 312 6.32 -8.41 -16.64
C ASN A 312 7.78 -8.86 -16.58
N ASN A 313 8.00 -10.15 -16.33
CA ASN A 313 9.35 -10.70 -16.11
C ASN A 313 10.10 -10.90 -17.43
N HIS A 314 11.26 -10.26 -17.54
CA HIS A 314 12.28 -10.57 -18.54
C HIS A 314 13.63 -10.80 -17.85
N PRO A 315 14.36 -11.89 -18.12
CA PRO A 315 15.61 -12.20 -17.39
C PRO A 315 16.68 -11.11 -17.45
N ALA A 316 16.75 -10.35 -18.55
CA ALA A 316 17.70 -9.24 -18.69
C ALA A 316 17.21 -7.93 -18.07
N HIS A 317 15.93 -7.83 -17.70
CA HIS A 317 15.33 -6.60 -17.15
C HIS A 317 14.60 -6.93 -15.83
N PRO A 318 15.35 -7.17 -14.73
CA PRO A 318 14.81 -7.62 -13.46
C PRO A 318 14.07 -6.49 -12.73
N TRP A 319 12.78 -6.32 -13.03
CA TRP A 319 12.00 -5.20 -12.52
C TRP A 319 11.86 -5.20 -10.99
N GLN A 320 11.94 -6.37 -10.34
CA GLN A 320 11.94 -6.50 -8.88
C GLN A 320 13.15 -5.80 -8.24
N GLU A 321 14.26 -5.69 -8.98
CA GLU A 321 15.44 -4.97 -8.53
C GLU A 321 15.40 -3.48 -8.91
N THR A 322 14.92 -3.15 -10.11
CA THR A 322 14.93 -1.77 -10.61
C THR A 322 13.79 -0.91 -10.03
N THR A 323 12.61 -1.49 -9.82
CA THR A 323 11.42 -0.75 -9.35
C THR A 323 11.63 -0.08 -8.00
N PRO A 324 12.17 -0.74 -6.95
CA PRO A 324 12.44 -0.08 -5.67
C PRO A 324 13.44 1.08 -5.79
N LEU A 325 14.45 0.94 -6.66
CA LEU A 325 15.49 1.96 -6.87
C LEU A 325 14.93 3.16 -7.64
N LEU A 326 14.12 2.92 -8.67
CA LEU A 326 13.42 3.96 -9.43
C LEU A 326 12.42 4.72 -8.55
N LYS A 327 11.61 4.00 -7.76
CA LYS A 327 10.73 4.60 -6.75
C LYS A 327 11.51 5.47 -5.78
N ALA A 328 12.59 4.94 -5.18
CA ALA A 328 13.42 5.70 -4.25
C ALA A 328 14.03 6.96 -4.89
N ALA A 329 14.52 6.86 -6.12
CA ALA A 329 15.08 8.00 -6.84
C ALA A 329 14.07 9.14 -7.03
N VAL A 330 12.83 8.80 -7.38
CA VAL A 330 11.74 9.76 -7.59
C VAL A 330 11.25 10.35 -6.27
N GLU A 331 11.16 9.57 -5.18
CA GLU A 331 10.64 10.05 -3.89
C GLU A 331 11.64 10.84 -3.05
N GLN A 332 12.94 10.54 -3.19
CA GLN A 332 13.98 11.18 -2.40
C GLN A 332 14.01 12.69 -2.68
N ASP A 333 14.02 13.52 -1.63
CA ASP A 333 14.01 14.99 -1.67
C ASP A 333 13.01 15.61 -2.68
N SER A 334 11.86 14.96 -2.86
CA SER A 334 10.83 15.39 -3.79
C SER A 334 9.45 15.46 -3.13
N PRO A 335 8.48 16.17 -3.74
CA PRO A 335 7.10 16.18 -3.26
C PRO A 335 6.32 14.89 -3.58
N PHE A 336 6.91 13.92 -4.28
CA PHE A 336 6.20 12.74 -4.78
C PHE A 336 6.15 11.61 -3.76
N TRP A 337 4.99 11.00 -3.69
CA TRP A 337 4.78 9.60 -3.31
C TRP A 337 4.56 8.77 -4.58
N VAL A 338 5.22 7.61 -4.68
CA VAL A 338 5.10 6.71 -5.83
C VAL A 338 4.33 5.46 -5.41
N ASP A 339 3.14 5.27 -5.95
CA ASP A 339 2.44 3.99 -5.93
C ASP A 339 2.97 3.08 -7.04
N VAL A 340 3.01 1.77 -6.79
CA VAL A 340 3.51 0.76 -7.74
C VAL A 340 2.37 -0.17 -8.11
N SER A 341 2.18 -0.40 -9.41
CA SER A 341 1.29 -1.43 -9.94
C SER A 341 2.08 -2.43 -10.78
N THR A 342 1.86 -3.71 -10.53
CA THR A 342 2.37 -4.82 -11.35
C THR A 342 1.39 -5.26 -12.43
N ASN A 343 0.29 -4.53 -12.61
CA ASN A 343 -0.77 -4.84 -13.58
C ASN A 343 -1.00 -3.64 -14.50
N ILE A 344 -0.61 -3.77 -15.76
CA ILE A 344 -0.74 -2.68 -16.74
C ILE A 344 -2.21 -2.31 -17.05
N GLU A 345 -3.16 -3.20 -16.77
CA GLU A 345 -4.60 -2.89 -16.89
C GLU A 345 -5.08 -1.88 -15.84
N ASP A 346 -4.28 -1.60 -14.80
CA ASP A 346 -4.59 -0.57 -13.81
C ASP A 346 -4.65 0.84 -14.41
N LEU A 347 -4.17 1.02 -15.65
CA LEU A 347 -4.42 2.21 -16.47
C LEU A 347 -5.91 2.58 -16.55
N SER A 348 -6.81 1.59 -16.54
CA SER A 348 -8.27 1.84 -16.53
C SER A 348 -8.96 1.53 -15.20
N GLN A 349 -8.21 1.06 -14.19
CA GLN A 349 -8.74 0.68 -12.88
C GLN A 349 -8.33 1.63 -11.77
N TYR A 350 -7.43 2.57 -12.01
CA TYR A 350 -7.20 3.69 -11.12
C TYR A 350 -7.78 4.95 -11.73
N ASP A 351 -8.21 5.89 -10.88
CA ASP A 351 -8.46 7.24 -11.35
C ASP A 351 -7.10 7.89 -11.61
N LEU A 352 -6.69 7.92 -12.89
CA LEU A 352 -5.40 8.49 -13.28
C LEU A 352 -5.31 10.00 -12.98
N LYS A 353 -6.42 10.68 -12.62
CA LYS A 353 -6.39 12.08 -12.15
C LYS A 353 -5.75 12.22 -10.77
N ASP A 354 -5.69 11.13 -9.99
CA ASP A 354 -5.01 11.10 -8.69
C ASP A 354 -3.47 11.17 -8.83
N TYR A 355 -2.93 11.06 -10.05
CA TYR A 355 -1.49 10.99 -10.31
C TYR A 355 -1.06 12.07 -11.29
N GLU A 356 0.01 12.80 -10.98
CA GLU A 356 0.59 13.77 -11.92
C GLU A 356 1.61 13.14 -12.88
N VAL A 357 2.13 11.95 -12.54
CA VAL A 357 3.12 11.23 -13.35
C VAL A 357 2.79 9.75 -13.44
N LEU A 358 2.81 9.22 -14.67
CA LEU A 358 2.94 7.78 -14.91
C LEU A 358 4.40 7.46 -15.24
N ILE A 359 4.91 6.38 -14.66
CA ILE A 359 6.27 5.89 -14.89
C ILE A 359 6.17 4.48 -15.45
N LEU A 360 6.68 4.25 -16.66
CA LEU A 360 6.70 2.94 -17.29
C LEU A 360 8.07 2.29 -17.07
N ASN A 361 8.08 1.25 -16.25
CA ASN A 361 9.17 0.29 -16.06
C ASN A 361 8.64 -1.12 -16.42
N TYR A 362 8.09 -1.22 -17.63
CA TYR A 362 7.25 -2.34 -18.09
C TYR A 362 7.48 -2.62 -19.56
N CYS A 363 7.65 -3.90 -19.92
CA CYS A 363 7.58 -4.37 -21.29
C CYS A 363 6.98 -5.78 -21.32
N ASN A 364 5.96 -6.00 -22.15
CA ASN A 364 5.20 -7.24 -22.19
C ASN A 364 5.90 -8.35 -23.01
N TRP A 365 7.21 -8.52 -22.87
CA TRP A 365 8.02 -9.36 -23.75
C TRP A 365 7.43 -10.76 -23.96
N LYS A 366 7.06 -11.45 -22.87
CA LYS A 366 6.47 -12.81 -22.89
C LYS A 366 4.95 -12.85 -22.82
N ASP A 367 4.33 -11.69 -22.61
CA ASP A 367 2.88 -11.60 -22.41
C ASP A 367 2.21 -11.15 -23.69
N SER A 368 1.61 -12.12 -24.37
CA SER A 368 0.85 -11.95 -25.60
C SER A 368 -0.59 -11.45 -25.36
N THR A 369 -0.93 -11.09 -24.12
CA THR A 369 -2.22 -10.47 -23.79
C THR A 369 -2.26 -9.03 -24.29
N GLN A 370 -3.26 -8.72 -25.11
CA GLN A 370 -3.44 -7.38 -25.63
C GLN A 370 -3.97 -6.44 -24.53
N LEU A 371 -3.36 -5.26 -24.41
CA LEU A 371 -3.89 -4.19 -23.56
C LEU A 371 -5.33 -3.84 -23.96
N LYS A 372 -6.26 -3.90 -23.01
CA LYS A 372 -7.69 -3.67 -23.26
C LYS A 372 -7.93 -2.25 -23.78
N GLN A 373 -8.96 -2.10 -24.62
CA GLN A 373 -9.31 -0.82 -25.22
C GLN A 373 -9.57 0.28 -24.18
N LYS A 374 -10.20 -0.07 -23.04
CA LYS A 374 -10.41 0.87 -21.93
C LYS A 374 -9.10 1.42 -21.36
N SER A 375 -8.08 0.58 -21.22
CA SER A 375 -6.75 0.96 -20.72
C SER A 375 -5.97 1.79 -21.73
N LYS A 376 -6.05 1.44 -23.02
CA LYS A 376 -5.54 2.27 -24.12
C LYS A 376 -6.16 3.68 -24.10
N THR A 377 -7.48 3.75 -24.01
CA THR A 377 -8.24 5.02 -23.96
C THR A 377 -7.94 5.82 -22.70
N ALA A 378 -7.86 5.18 -21.53
CA ALA A 378 -7.52 5.86 -20.28
C ALA A 378 -6.11 6.47 -20.34
N PHE A 379 -5.13 5.72 -20.86
CA PHE A 379 -3.76 6.20 -21.01
C PHE A 379 -3.64 7.37 -21.99
N THR A 380 -4.25 7.26 -23.18
CA THR A 380 -4.22 8.36 -24.16
C THR A 380 -4.96 9.59 -23.67
N ASN A 381 -6.11 9.42 -22.99
CA ASN A 381 -6.83 10.54 -22.38
C ASN A 381 -6.02 11.23 -21.29
N TYR A 382 -5.34 10.46 -20.44
CA TYR A 382 -4.44 11.00 -19.41
C TYR A 382 -3.38 11.92 -20.03
N LEU A 383 -2.69 11.47 -21.08
CA LEU A 383 -1.68 12.27 -21.77
C LEU A 383 -2.29 13.47 -22.50
N ASN A 384 -3.41 13.28 -23.20
CA ASN A 384 -4.13 14.37 -23.89
C ASN A 384 -4.62 15.46 -22.93
N ASN A 385 -4.88 15.12 -21.67
CA ASN A 385 -5.27 16.05 -20.61
C ASN A 385 -4.09 16.65 -19.84
N GLY A 386 -2.85 16.40 -20.27
CA GLY A 386 -1.65 17.02 -19.70
C GLY A 386 -0.98 16.21 -18.59
N GLY A 387 -1.32 14.93 -18.45
CA GLY A 387 -0.62 14.02 -17.56
C GLY A 387 0.85 13.82 -17.98
N GLY A 388 1.76 13.75 -16.99
CA GLY A 388 3.18 13.52 -17.23
C GLY A 388 3.51 12.03 -17.43
N LEU A 389 4.49 11.72 -18.27
CA LEU A 389 4.95 10.35 -18.53
C LEU A 389 6.48 10.26 -18.48
N MET A 390 6.97 9.22 -17.81
CA MET A 390 8.37 8.79 -17.87
C MET A 390 8.45 7.39 -18.51
N VAL A 391 9.21 7.25 -19.59
CA VAL A 391 9.48 5.97 -20.26
C VAL A 391 10.91 5.56 -19.95
N ILE A 392 11.09 4.42 -19.27
CA ILE A 392 12.38 3.97 -18.76
C ILE A 392 12.88 2.76 -19.52
N HIS A 393 14.05 2.90 -20.15
CA HIS A 393 14.80 1.83 -20.80
C HIS A 393 13.90 0.97 -21.69
N PHE A 394 13.77 -0.31 -21.33
CA PHE A 394 13.06 -1.34 -22.06
C PHE A 394 11.55 -1.10 -22.24
N ALA A 395 10.98 -0.14 -21.51
CA ALA A 395 9.60 0.28 -21.73
C ALA A 395 9.36 0.85 -23.13
N ASP A 396 10.41 1.28 -23.84
CA ASP A 396 10.30 1.76 -25.21
C ASP A 396 10.04 0.66 -26.26
N GLY A 397 10.22 -0.62 -25.90
CA GLY A 397 9.91 -1.78 -26.74
C GLY A 397 8.53 -2.41 -26.48
N ALA A 398 7.78 -1.91 -25.49
CA ALA A 398 6.48 -2.47 -25.13
C ALA A 398 5.44 -2.32 -26.26
N PHE A 399 4.48 -3.25 -26.33
CA PHE A 399 3.35 -3.22 -27.28
C PHE A 399 3.77 -3.04 -28.75
N HIS A 400 4.91 -3.62 -29.12
CA HIS A 400 5.50 -3.50 -30.46
C HIS A 400 5.35 -4.82 -31.24
N TYR A 401 4.96 -4.75 -32.52
CA TYR A 401 4.79 -5.91 -33.39
C TYR A 401 6.03 -6.81 -33.50
N SER A 402 7.21 -6.25 -33.28
CA SER A 402 8.47 -6.99 -33.36
C SER A 402 8.86 -7.71 -32.07
N LEU A 403 8.11 -7.56 -30.98
CA LEU A 403 8.35 -8.33 -29.76
C LEU A 403 8.41 -9.84 -30.08
N PRO A 404 9.49 -10.56 -29.69
CA PRO A 404 9.70 -11.94 -30.12
C PRO A 404 8.59 -12.91 -29.72
N GLU A 405 8.01 -12.73 -28.53
CA GLU A 405 6.98 -13.62 -27.98
C GLU A 405 5.60 -12.94 -27.84
N ALA A 406 5.49 -11.65 -28.21
CA ALA A 406 4.29 -10.84 -27.98
C ALA A 406 3.93 -9.88 -29.14
N GLY A 407 4.41 -10.14 -30.36
CA GLY A 407 4.14 -9.27 -31.52
C GLY A 407 2.65 -9.08 -31.85
N ASN A 408 1.78 -10.02 -31.46
CA ASN A 408 0.32 -9.89 -31.60
C ASN A 408 -0.31 -8.81 -30.70
N THR A 409 0.46 -8.27 -29.75
CA THR A 409 0.02 -7.18 -28.83
C THR A 409 0.20 -5.78 -29.40
N ASP A 410 0.57 -5.69 -30.68
CA ASP A 410 0.89 -4.44 -31.35
C ASP A 410 -0.12 -3.33 -31.04
N TRP A 411 0.40 -2.20 -30.58
CA TRP A 411 -0.39 -1.00 -30.38
C TRP A 411 0.27 0.18 -31.12
N PRO A 412 -0.15 0.46 -32.37
CA PRO A 412 0.44 1.52 -33.18
C PRO A 412 0.48 2.90 -32.52
N GLU A 413 -0.49 3.22 -31.67
CA GLU A 413 -0.50 4.50 -30.96
C GLU A 413 0.60 4.58 -29.89
N TYR A 414 0.99 3.46 -29.28
CA TYR A 414 2.12 3.44 -28.33
C TYR A 414 3.42 3.88 -28.99
N ARG A 415 3.65 3.50 -30.26
CA ARG A 415 4.80 3.98 -31.04
C ARG A 415 4.75 5.48 -31.37
N LYS A 416 3.59 6.12 -31.27
CA LYS A 416 3.48 7.58 -31.37
C LYS A 416 3.72 8.26 -30.02
N ILE A 417 3.33 7.59 -28.93
CA ILE A 417 3.59 8.04 -27.55
C ILE A 417 5.08 7.93 -27.23
N VAL A 418 5.76 6.86 -27.66
CA VAL A 418 7.19 6.62 -27.44
C VAL A 418 7.98 7.07 -28.66
N ARG A 419 8.80 8.11 -28.50
CA ARG A 419 9.43 8.79 -29.64
C ARG A 419 10.61 8.04 -30.25
N ARG A 420 11.31 7.21 -29.48
CA ARG A 420 12.23 6.20 -30.03
C ARG A 420 11.87 4.83 -29.49
N VAL A 421 11.70 3.84 -30.35
CA VAL A 421 11.31 2.49 -29.94
C VAL A 421 12.41 1.49 -30.26
N TRP A 422 12.51 0.47 -29.41
CA TRP A 422 13.31 -0.70 -29.71
C TRP A 422 12.56 -1.58 -30.72
N ASP A 423 13.10 -1.74 -31.94
CA ASP A 423 12.52 -2.62 -32.95
C ASP A 423 13.41 -3.84 -33.20
N HIS A 424 12.98 -4.99 -32.66
CA HIS A 424 13.65 -6.29 -32.76
C HIS A 424 13.76 -6.86 -34.19
N GLN A 425 12.98 -6.34 -35.14
CA GLN A 425 13.05 -6.74 -36.55
C GLN A 425 13.92 -5.78 -37.38
N SER A 426 14.60 -4.85 -36.71
CA SER A 426 15.46 -3.85 -37.33
C SER A 426 16.91 -3.95 -36.84
N ASN A 427 17.71 -2.91 -37.09
CA ASN A 427 19.08 -2.77 -36.58
C ASN A 427 19.17 -2.03 -35.24
N SER A 428 18.07 -1.89 -34.48
CA SER A 428 18.11 -1.46 -33.07
C SER A 428 19.02 -2.41 -32.28
N ALA A 429 19.96 -1.84 -31.55
CA ALA A 429 20.99 -2.61 -30.86
C ALA A 429 21.58 -1.81 -29.69
N HIS A 430 22.48 -2.44 -28.95
CA HIS A 430 23.20 -1.82 -27.84
C HIS A 430 24.66 -2.26 -27.79
N ASP A 431 25.51 -1.46 -27.15
CA ASP A 431 26.84 -1.90 -26.73
C ASP A 431 26.72 -3.00 -25.68
N ASN A 432 27.76 -3.82 -25.48
CA ASN A 432 27.75 -4.81 -24.41
C ASN A 432 27.58 -4.10 -23.06
N PHE A 433 26.76 -4.69 -22.17
CA PHE A 433 26.56 -4.19 -20.82
C PHE A 433 27.91 -3.90 -20.13
N GLY A 434 28.08 -2.69 -19.63
CA GLY A 434 29.34 -2.28 -19.04
C GLY A 434 29.44 -0.79 -18.75
N LYS A 435 30.64 -0.36 -18.34
CA LYS A 435 30.90 1.03 -17.97
C LYS A 435 31.07 1.94 -19.20
N PHE A 436 30.45 3.12 -19.14
CA PHE A 436 30.68 4.22 -20.06
C PHE A 436 30.38 5.57 -19.40
N THR A 437 30.89 6.65 -20.01
CA THR A 437 30.66 8.03 -19.58
C THR A 437 29.45 8.60 -20.31
N VAL A 438 28.46 9.06 -19.54
CA VAL A 438 27.34 9.86 -20.01
C VAL A 438 27.74 11.32 -19.99
N LYS A 439 27.54 12.01 -21.11
CA LYS A 439 27.74 13.45 -21.27
C LYS A 439 26.42 14.18 -21.17
N VAL A 440 26.40 15.25 -20.38
CA VAL A 440 25.27 16.18 -20.29
C VAL A 440 25.40 17.18 -21.43
N THR A 441 24.37 17.31 -22.27
CA THR A 441 24.42 18.25 -23.38
C THR A 441 24.32 19.69 -22.89
N GLN A 442 24.79 20.65 -23.69
CA GLN A 442 24.70 22.08 -23.39
C GLN A 442 23.26 22.63 -23.51
N ALA A 443 22.26 21.77 -23.75
CA ALA A 443 20.87 22.17 -23.82
C ALA A 443 20.35 22.50 -22.41
N PRO A 444 19.97 23.76 -22.12
CA PRO A 444 19.45 24.12 -20.81
C PRO A 444 18.15 23.36 -20.56
N SER A 445 18.09 22.63 -19.45
CA SER A 445 16.90 21.90 -19.02
C SER A 445 16.88 21.82 -17.50
N ALA A 446 15.68 21.98 -16.92
CA ALA A 446 15.49 21.74 -15.48
C ALA A 446 15.81 20.28 -15.10
N ILE A 447 15.72 19.35 -16.06
CA ILE A 447 16.04 17.93 -15.85
C ILE A 447 17.53 17.73 -15.56
N THR A 448 18.41 18.42 -16.29
CA THR A 448 19.87 18.30 -16.16
C THR A 448 20.46 19.32 -15.17
N ALA A 449 19.62 20.09 -14.48
CA ALA A 449 20.07 21.11 -13.54
C ALA A 449 20.92 20.52 -12.41
N GLY A 450 22.18 20.98 -12.33
CA GLY A 450 23.15 20.52 -11.35
C GLY A 450 23.56 19.05 -11.52
N ILE A 451 23.48 18.53 -12.75
CA ILE A 451 24.02 17.24 -13.17
C ILE A 451 25.25 17.51 -14.04
N LYS A 452 26.36 16.84 -13.75
CA LYS A 452 27.59 16.88 -14.56
C LYS A 452 27.69 15.58 -15.35
N ASP A 453 28.63 15.52 -16.30
CA ASP A 453 29.04 14.26 -16.92
C ASP A 453 29.35 13.23 -15.84
N PHE A 454 28.93 11.98 -16.06
CA PHE A 454 29.01 10.93 -15.05
C PHE A 454 29.26 9.56 -15.66
N GLU A 455 29.85 8.66 -14.87
CA GLU A 455 29.99 7.26 -15.25
C GLU A 455 28.75 6.47 -14.82
N THR A 456 28.33 5.54 -15.67
CA THR A 456 27.30 4.56 -15.35
C THR A 456 27.71 3.16 -15.83
N THR A 457 27.03 2.12 -15.34
CA THR A 457 27.14 0.75 -15.84
C THR A 457 25.78 0.36 -16.39
N ASP A 458 25.67 0.24 -17.71
CA ASP A 458 24.39 0.04 -18.39
C ASP A 458 24.60 -0.57 -19.79
N GLU A 459 23.51 -0.74 -20.55
CA GLU A 459 23.53 -0.93 -21.99
C GLU A 459 23.37 0.42 -22.71
N LEU A 460 24.34 0.76 -23.57
CA LEU A 460 24.26 1.96 -24.41
C LEU A 460 23.50 1.59 -25.69
N TYR A 461 22.21 1.95 -25.74
CA TYR A 461 21.33 1.72 -26.88
C TYR A 461 21.67 2.65 -28.05
N PHE A 462 21.58 2.13 -29.27
CA PHE A 462 21.74 2.87 -30.53
C PHE A 462 20.78 2.33 -31.60
N ASN A 463 20.64 3.07 -32.71
CA ASN A 463 19.71 2.73 -33.82
C ASN A 463 18.25 2.50 -33.39
N GLN A 464 17.79 3.18 -32.34
CA GLN A 464 16.37 3.15 -31.94
C GLN A 464 15.50 3.82 -33.02
N LYS A 465 14.29 3.31 -33.28
CA LYS A 465 13.45 3.71 -34.41
C LYS A 465 12.50 4.85 -34.05
N GLY A 466 12.26 5.75 -35.00
CA GLY A 466 11.30 6.86 -34.86
C GLY A 466 11.72 8.07 -35.69
N ASP A 467 10.76 8.70 -36.35
CA ASP A 467 11.02 9.75 -37.36
C ASP A 467 10.98 11.16 -36.78
N GLU A 468 10.23 11.35 -35.68
CA GLU A 468 10.10 12.64 -35.00
C GLU A 468 11.45 13.13 -34.46
N PRO A 469 11.77 14.43 -34.54
CA PRO A 469 13.04 14.95 -34.05
C PRO A 469 13.16 14.84 -32.53
N ILE A 470 14.38 14.58 -32.06
CA ILE A 470 14.74 14.60 -30.64
C ILE A 470 15.84 15.63 -30.39
N LYS A 471 15.79 16.26 -29.22
CA LYS A 471 16.88 17.07 -28.69
C LYS A 471 17.48 16.35 -27.49
N PRO A 472 18.67 15.74 -27.62
CA PRO A 472 19.26 14.96 -26.53
C PRO A 472 19.60 15.84 -25.33
N LEU A 473 19.24 15.37 -24.13
CA LEU A 473 19.69 15.89 -22.85
C LEU A 473 20.96 15.20 -22.38
N LEU A 474 21.10 13.91 -22.74
CA LEU A 474 22.24 13.07 -22.45
C LEU A 474 22.71 12.37 -23.73
N THR A 475 24.02 12.20 -23.85
CA THR A 475 24.65 11.42 -24.92
C THR A 475 25.76 10.52 -24.37
N ALA A 476 26.16 9.51 -25.12
CA ALA A 476 27.40 8.76 -24.88
C ALA A 476 27.97 8.23 -26.20
N THR A 477 29.29 8.07 -26.27
CA THR A 477 29.93 7.52 -27.48
C THR A 477 29.85 5.99 -27.47
N SER A 478 29.14 5.40 -28.43
CA SER A 478 29.08 3.94 -28.59
C SER A 478 30.41 3.39 -29.08
N LYS A 479 30.85 2.29 -28.46
CA LYS A 479 32.03 1.53 -28.89
C LYS A 479 31.78 0.74 -30.18
N LYS A 480 30.52 0.37 -30.46
CA LYS A 480 30.14 -0.35 -31.68
C LYS A 480 29.95 0.59 -32.88
N THR A 481 29.30 1.74 -32.71
CA THR A 481 29.03 2.66 -33.83
C THR A 481 30.09 3.74 -34.00
N GLY A 482 30.87 4.03 -32.96
CA GLY A 482 31.81 5.14 -32.90
C GLY A 482 31.14 6.53 -32.86
N LYS A 483 29.81 6.58 -32.78
CA LYS A 483 29.02 7.81 -32.79
C LYS A 483 28.62 8.21 -31.38
N GLU A 484 28.33 9.49 -31.22
CA GLU A 484 27.68 10.00 -30.03
C GLU A 484 26.16 9.74 -30.13
N GLU A 485 25.68 8.79 -29.33
CA GLU A 485 24.31 8.30 -29.33
C GLU A 485 23.47 9.01 -28.26
N PRO A 486 22.20 9.33 -28.54
CA PRO A 486 21.32 9.99 -27.59
C PRO A 486 20.77 9.01 -26.55
N LEU A 487 20.74 9.41 -25.28
CA LEU A 487 20.33 8.55 -24.16
C LEU A 487 19.11 9.05 -23.37
N ALA A 488 18.78 10.33 -23.46
CA ALA A 488 17.58 10.89 -22.84
C ALA A 488 17.11 12.14 -23.57
N TRP A 489 15.79 12.35 -23.63
CA TRP A 489 15.18 13.52 -24.25
C TRP A 489 13.77 13.75 -23.71
N VAL A 490 13.20 14.91 -24.07
CA VAL A 490 11.82 15.27 -23.73
C VAL A 490 11.05 15.69 -24.96
N TYR A 491 9.74 15.51 -24.90
CA TYR A 491 8.80 15.87 -25.97
C TYR A 491 7.37 15.90 -25.42
N ASN A 492 6.41 16.23 -26.28
CA ASN A 492 5.00 16.22 -25.94
C ASN A 492 4.25 15.17 -26.75
N TYR A 493 3.21 14.61 -26.16
CA TYR A 493 2.14 13.88 -26.84
C TYR A 493 0.80 14.45 -26.35
N GLY A 494 -0.02 14.97 -27.27
CA GLY A 494 -1.15 15.80 -26.88
C GLY A 494 -0.69 16.99 -26.03
N LYS A 495 -1.25 17.14 -24.82
CA LYS A 495 -0.82 18.14 -23.83
C LYS A 495 0.20 17.59 -22.83
N GLY A 496 0.44 16.28 -22.84
CA GLY A 496 1.27 15.57 -21.89
C GLY A 496 2.75 15.80 -22.17
N LYS A 497 3.51 16.00 -21.09
CA LYS A 497 4.97 16.11 -21.14
C LYS A 497 5.58 14.75 -20.92
N ILE A 498 6.47 14.34 -21.83
CA ILE A 498 7.11 13.03 -21.80
C ILE A 498 8.61 13.20 -21.62
N PHE A 499 9.15 12.43 -20.69
CA PHE A 499 10.58 12.17 -20.56
C PHE A 499 10.85 10.72 -20.96
N GLN A 500 11.80 10.51 -21.86
CA GLN A 500 12.24 9.19 -22.26
C GLN A 500 13.74 9.06 -22.02
N THR A 501 14.17 7.96 -21.41
CA THR A 501 15.58 7.61 -21.27
C THR A 501 15.83 6.16 -21.64
N LEU A 502 16.94 5.92 -22.32
CA LEU A 502 17.44 4.60 -22.68
C LEU A 502 18.30 3.97 -21.58
N LEU A 503 18.52 4.66 -20.45
CA LEU A 503 19.23 4.13 -19.29
C LEU A 503 18.25 3.41 -18.35
N GLY A 504 18.70 2.34 -17.70
CA GLY A 504 17.92 1.64 -16.69
C GLY A 504 17.86 0.11 -16.81
N HIS A 505 18.84 -0.54 -17.44
CA HIS A 505 18.85 -2.00 -17.65
C HIS A 505 18.65 -2.82 -16.37
N ASN A 506 19.45 -2.56 -15.33
CA ASN A 506 19.37 -3.27 -14.06
C ASN A 506 19.71 -2.36 -12.86
N ALA A 507 19.82 -2.95 -11.66
CA ALA A 507 20.12 -2.21 -10.43
C ALA A 507 21.41 -1.36 -10.49
N SER A 508 22.38 -1.74 -11.32
CA SER A 508 23.64 -1.00 -11.49
C SER A 508 23.44 0.35 -12.17
N SER A 509 22.48 0.45 -13.10
CA SER A 509 22.14 1.68 -13.82
C SER A 509 21.68 2.80 -12.89
N PHE A 510 21.10 2.43 -11.73
CA PHE A 510 20.57 3.37 -10.74
C PHE A 510 21.58 3.72 -9.65
N GLN A 511 22.85 3.29 -9.71
CA GLN A 511 23.83 3.58 -8.67
C GLN A 511 24.36 5.02 -8.73
N ALA A 512 24.49 5.57 -9.95
CA ALA A 512 24.97 6.93 -10.15
C ALA A 512 24.03 7.97 -9.50
N PRO A 513 24.52 8.84 -8.59
CA PRO A 513 23.72 9.92 -8.00
C PRO A 513 23.07 10.82 -9.06
N GLU A 514 23.77 11.05 -10.17
CA GLU A 514 23.32 11.82 -11.33
C GLU A 514 22.08 11.21 -11.98
N MET A 515 22.05 9.88 -12.14
CA MET A 515 20.88 9.17 -12.66
C MET A 515 19.67 9.36 -11.74
N LYS A 516 19.85 9.20 -10.42
CA LYS A 516 18.77 9.40 -9.44
C LYS A 516 18.24 10.83 -9.48
N LYS A 517 19.15 11.81 -9.53
CA LYS A 517 18.79 13.23 -9.60
C LYS A 517 18.07 13.58 -10.91
N MET A 518 18.50 13.00 -12.04
CA MET A 518 17.83 13.18 -13.32
C MET A 518 16.39 12.66 -13.26
N LEU A 519 16.17 11.44 -12.76
CA LEU A 519 14.83 10.84 -12.66
C LEU A 519 13.90 11.69 -11.79
N ARG A 520 14.41 12.20 -10.67
CA ARG A 520 13.67 13.13 -9.80
C ARG A 520 13.30 14.43 -10.52
N ASN A 521 14.28 15.06 -11.17
CA ASN A 521 14.04 16.31 -11.90
C ASN A 521 13.07 16.09 -13.08
N ALA A 522 13.18 14.95 -13.76
CA ALA A 522 12.28 14.54 -14.83
C ALA A 522 10.86 14.37 -14.31
N ALA A 523 10.65 13.67 -13.18
CA ALA A 523 9.33 13.53 -12.55
C ALA A 523 8.71 14.90 -12.25
N VAL A 524 9.47 15.82 -11.64
CA VAL A 524 9.00 17.19 -11.37
C VAL A 524 8.67 17.95 -12.68
N TRP A 525 9.49 17.80 -13.72
CA TRP A 525 9.32 18.50 -14.99
C TRP A 525 8.09 18.01 -15.77
N VAL A 526 7.91 16.68 -15.88
CA VAL A 526 6.78 16.09 -16.63
C VAL A 526 5.45 16.34 -15.92
N ALA A 527 5.46 16.38 -14.58
CA ALA A 527 4.28 16.66 -13.79
C ALA A 527 3.79 18.12 -13.94
N GLY A 528 4.67 19.04 -14.39
CA GLY A 528 4.34 20.45 -14.56
C GLY A 528 4.09 21.18 -13.23
N GLU A 529 3.31 22.26 -13.30
CA GLU A 529 2.96 23.08 -12.13
C GLU A 529 2.26 22.26 -11.05
N ASP A 530 2.55 22.60 -9.80
CA ASP A 530 1.97 21.93 -8.64
C ASP A 530 0.52 22.37 -8.46
N LYS A 531 -0.41 21.55 -8.97
CA LYS A 531 -1.87 21.78 -8.88
C LYS A 531 -2.38 21.82 -7.44
N SER A 532 -1.67 21.25 -6.47
CA SER A 532 -2.05 21.35 -5.06
C SER A 532 -1.94 22.79 -4.52
N LYS A 533 -1.08 23.61 -5.11
CA LYS A 533 -0.88 25.01 -4.71
C LYS A 533 -1.92 25.97 -5.29
N SER A 534 -2.72 25.55 -6.28
CA SER A 534 -3.78 26.39 -6.84
C SER A 534 -5.10 26.33 -6.05
N ILE A 535 -5.24 25.39 -5.12
CA ILE A 535 -6.46 25.19 -4.31
C ILE A 535 -6.42 26.02 -3.01
N LEU A 536 -5.26 26.60 -2.67
CA LEU A 536 -5.05 27.43 -1.47
C LEU A 536 -5.01 28.95 -1.77
N LYS A 537 -5.62 29.40 -2.87
CA LYS A 537 -5.77 30.83 -3.20
C LYS A 537 -7.22 31.27 -3.20
#